data_AF-A0A7W1CSV3-F1
#
_entry.id   AF-A0A7W1CSV3-F1
#
_cell.length_a   1.000
_cell.length_b   1.000
_cell.length_c   1.000
_cell.angle_alpha   90.00
_cell.angle_beta   90.00
_cell.angle_gamma   90.00
#
_symmetry.space_group_name_H-M   'P 1'
#
loop_
_entity.id
_entity.type
_entity.pdbx_description
1 polymer ?
#
loop_
_entity_poly.entity_id
_entity_poly.type
_entity_poly.pdbx_seq_one_letter_code
_entity_poly.pdbx_strand_id
1 'polypeptide(L)'
;MNNFGLSGLSDPRLDLYDAEGNILASNNNWQDSQATEIAATGLAPTDPLEAAILVNLPRGSYTAVLSPVEVQGHGSALVELYKLE
;
A
#
# COMPACT_ATOMS: atom_id res chain seq x y z
N MET A 1 11.93 1.09 -7.07
CA MET A 1 12.71 1.29 -5.82
C MET A 1 14.08 0.60 -5.93
N ASN A 2 15.21 1.30 -6.05
CA ASN A 2 16.56 0.69 -6.02
C ASN A 2 17.58 1.67 -5.40
N ASN A 3 17.65 1.76 -4.05
CA ASN A 3 18.74 2.51 -3.41
C ASN A 3 19.15 2.04 -1.99
N PHE A 4 18.81 0.83 -1.56
CA PHE A 4 19.21 0.32 -0.23
C PHE A 4 19.94 -1.03 -0.24
N GLY A 5 20.27 -1.59 -1.42
CA GLY A 5 20.93 -2.90 -1.50
C GLY A 5 20.06 -4.09 -1.04
N LEU A 6 18.74 -3.87 -0.92
CA LEU A 6 17.75 -4.86 -0.54
C LEU A 6 16.99 -5.28 -1.80
N SER A 7 16.78 -6.58 -2.01
CA SER A 7 15.82 -7.06 -2.99
C SER A 7 14.42 -6.59 -2.56
N GLY A 8 13.81 -5.73 -3.36
CA GLY A 8 12.46 -5.23 -3.11
C GLY A 8 11.42 -6.36 -3.20
N LEU A 9 10.36 -6.28 -2.41
CA LEU A 9 9.21 -7.15 -2.59
C LEU A 9 8.49 -6.80 -3.90
N SER A 10 8.42 -7.76 -4.83
CA SER A 10 7.99 -7.50 -6.22
C SER A 10 6.48 -7.31 -6.42
N ASP A 11 5.66 -7.92 -5.56
CA ASP A 11 4.19 -7.89 -5.65
C ASP A 11 3.61 -7.82 -4.21
N PRO A 12 3.61 -6.61 -3.62
CA PRO A 12 3.12 -6.38 -2.28
C PRO A 12 1.60 -6.12 -2.26
N ARG A 13 0.88 -6.81 -1.37
CA ARG A 13 -0.49 -6.49 -0.97
C ARG A 13 -0.51 -5.69 0.33
N LEU A 14 -1.21 -4.56 0.30
CA LEU A 14 -1.45 -3.69 1.45
C LEU A 14 -2.86 -3.88 2.00
N ASP A 15 -2.97 -4.20 3.28
CA ASP A 15 -4.23 -4.29 4.01
C ASP A 15 -4.27 -3.23 5.13
N LEU A 16 -5.39 -2.52 5.26
CA LEU A 16 -5.62 -1.53 6.30
C LEU A 16 -6.70 -2.02 7.26
N TYR A 17 -6.41 -1.99 8.55
CA TYR A 17 -7.30 -2.43 9.62
C TYR A 17 -7.70 -1.29 10.55
N ASP A 18 -8.92 -1.34 11.09
CA ASP A 18 -9.35 -0.52 12.23
C ASP A 18 -8.78 -1.04 13.57
N ALA A 19 -9.13 -0.36 14.65
CA ALA A 19 -8.67 -0.71 16.00
C ALA A 19 -9.25 -2.05 16.51
N GLU A 20 -10.39 -2.47 15.95
CA GLU A 20 -11.06 -3.73 16.27
C GLU A 20 -10.54 -4.91 15.43
N GLY A 21 -9.66 -4.63 14.46
CA GLY A 21 -9.06 -5.63 13.57
C GLY A 21 -9.90 -5.98 12.34
N ASN A 22 -10.89 -5.15 11.99
CA ASN A 22 -11.64 -5.31 10.74
C ASN A 22 -10.87 -4.68 9.57
N ILE A 23 -10.92 -5.32 8.40
CA ILE A 23 -10.34 -4.76 7.17
C ILE A 23 -11.20 -3.59 6.70
N LEU A 24 -10.60 -2.41 6.58
CA LEU A 24 -11.19 -1.21 6.00
C LEU A 24 -10.93 -1.09 4.50
N ALA A 25 -9.72 -1.46 4.07
CA ALA A 25 -9.31 -1.42 2.68
C ALA A 25 -8.21 -2.45 2.42
N SER A 26 -8.14 -2.93 1.19
CA SER A 26 -7.14 -3.87 0.71
C SER A 26 -6.80 -3.53 -0.73
N ASN A 27 -5.52 -3.50 -1.08
CA ASN A 27 -5.11 -3.32 -2.45
C ASN A 27 -3.82 -4.09 -2.76
N ASN A 28 -3.77 -4.68 -3.95
CA ASN A 28 -2.56 -5.29 -4.50
C ASN A 28 -1.92 -4.40 -5.57
N ASN A 29 -2.71 -4.00 -6.57
CA ASN A 29 -2.25 -3.08 -7.61
C ASN A 29 -2.99 -1.76 -7.45
N TRP A 30 -2.26 -0.65 -7.26
CA TRP A 30 -2.88 0.66 -7.03
C TRP A 30 -3.90 1.07 -8.11
N GLN A 31 -3.78 0.52 -9.31
CA GLN A 31 -4.67 0.78 -10.44
C GLN A 31 -6.00 0.01 -10.41
N ASP A 32 -6.14 -1.02 -9.57
CA ASP A 32 -7.31 -1.92 -9.61
C ASP A 32 -8.61 -1.22 -9.18
N SER A 33 -8.53 -0.23 -8.28
CA SER A 33 -9.73 0.38 -7.66
C SER A 33 -9.72 1.90 -7.60
N GLN A 34 -8.57 2.54 -7.41
CA GLN A 34 -8.47 3.98 -7.11
C GLN A 34 -7.48 4.70 -8.03
N ALA A 35 -7.29 4.19 -9.25
CA ALA A 35 -6.25 4.65 -10.16
C ALA A 35 -6.30 6.17 -10.41
N THR A 36 -7.50 6.70 -10.69
CA THR A 36 -7.67 8.13 -11.04
C THR A 36 -7.40 9.01 -9.83
N GLU A 37 -7.96 8.66 -8.68
CA GLU A 37 -7.83 9.43 -7.45
C GLU A 37 -6.39 9.39 -6.92
N ILE A 38 -5.75 8.23 -6.93
CA ILE A 38 -4.34 8.06 -6.54
C ILE A 38 -3.42 8.82 -7.51
N ALA A 39 -3.66 8.74 -8.82
CA ALA A 39 -2.91 9.53 -9.81
C ALA A 39 -3.05 11.04 -9.57
N ALA A 40 -4.23 11.51 -9.21
CA ALA A 40 -4.49 12.92 -8.91
C ALA A 40 -3.71 13.44 -7.69
N THR A 41 -3.26 12.57 -6.79
CA THR A 41 -2.42 12.96 -5.64
C THR A 41 -0.98 13.31 -6.04
N GLY A 42 -0.52 12.86 -7.21
CA GLY A 42 0.89 12.93 -7.61
C GLY A 42 1.82 11.96 -6.88
N LEU A 43 1.27 11.08 -6.02
CA LEU A 43 1.99 10.06 -5.25
C LEU A 43 1.74 8.64 -5.77
N ALA A 44 1.20 8.51 -6.98
CA ALA A 44 0.96 7.19 -7.56
C ALA A 44 2.26 6.39 -7.68
N PRO A 45 2.28 5.11 -7.24
CA PRO A 45 3.40 4.24 -7.48
C PRO A 45 3.74 4.15 -8.97
N THR A 46 5.03 4.06 -9.29
CA THR A 46 5.47 3.96 -10.70
C THR A 46 5.35 2.54 -11.24
N ASP A 47 5.40 1.55 -10.37
CA ASP A 47 5.22 0.14 -10.74
C ASP A 47 3.73 -0.23 -10.65
N PRO A 48 3.11 -0.78 -11.70
CA PRO A 48 1.72 -1.24 -11.64
C PRO A 48 1.46 -2.31 -10.58
N LEU A 49 2.48 -3.07 -10.16
CA LEU A 49 2.36 -4.12 -9.14
C LEU A 49 2.49 -3.59 -7.70
N GLU A 50 2.75 -2.29 -7.51
CA GLU A 50 2.79 -1.71 -6.17
C GLU A 50 1.37 -1.40 -5.64
N ALA A 51 1.14 -1.68 -4.35
CA ALA A 51 -0.10 -1.35 -3.68
C ALA A 51 -0.14 0.10 -3.20
N ALA A 52 -1.31 0.73 -3.32
CA ALA A 52 -1.62 1.99 -2.63
C ALA A 52 -3.10 2.04 -2.25
N ILE A 53 -3.39 2.68 -1.11
CA ILE A 53 -4.75 2.89 -0.60
C ILE A 53 -4.91 4.38 -0.33
N LEU A 54 -5.93 4.98 -0.93
CA LEU A 54 -6.37 6.34 -0.61
C LEU A 54 -7.69 6.27 0.14
N VAL A 55 -7.71 6.74 1.39
CA VAL A 55 -8.91 6.62 2.24
C VAL A 55 -9.02 7.80 3.20
N ASN A 56 -10.26 8.24 3.44
CA ASN A 56 -10.57 9.20 4.49
C ASN A 56 -10.81 8.45 5.79
N LEU A 57 -9.91 8.65 6.76
CA LEU A 57 -9.99 8.02 8.07
C LEU A 57 -10.48 9.04 9.11
N PRO A 58 -11.53 8.71 9.88
CA PRO A 58 -11.80 9.40 11.14
C PRO A 58 -10.59 9.37 12.08
N ARG A 59 -10.63 10.17 13.13
CA ARG A 59 -9.63 10.07 14.19
C ARG A 59 -9.74 8.71 14.87
N GLY A 60 -8.64 7.96 14.91
CA GLY A 60 -8.57 6.64 15.49
C GLY A 60 -7.19 6.01 15.32
N SER A 61 -7.08 4.77 15.80
CA SER A 61 -5.91 3.92 15.58
C SER A 61 -6.15 2.99 14.42
N TYR A 62 -5.15 2.82 13.56
CA TYR A 62 -5.21 1.99 12.38
C TYR A 62 -3.91 1.21 12.22
N THR A 63 -3.99 0.03 11.62
CA THR A 63 -2.80 -0.79 11.32
C THR A 63 -2.73 -1.04 9.82
N ALA A 64 -1.61 -0.67 9.21
CA ALA A 64 -1.28 -1.02 7.83
C ALA A 64 -0.38 -2.27 7.83
N VAL A 65 -0.77 -3.30 7.10
CA VAL A 65 -0.02 -4.56 6.96
C VAL A 65 0.36 -4.73 5.51
N LEU A 66 1.67 -4.84 5.25
CA LEU A 66 2.21 -5.12 3.93
C LEU A 66 2.69 -6.57 3.89
N SER A 67 2.25 -7.32 2.88
CA SER A 67 2.54 -8.74 2.74
C SER A 67 2.78 -9.12 1.27
N PRO A 68 3.58 -10.15 0.98
CA PRO A 68 3.70 -10.64 -0.38
C PRO A 68 2.42 -11.36 -0.81
N VAL A 69 2.00 -11.19 -2.06
CA VAL A 69 0.91 -11.99 -2.64
C VAL A 69 1.33 -13.45 -2.79
N GLU A 70 2.54 -13.66 -3.28
CA GLU A 70 3.11 -15.00 -3.46
C GLU A 70 3.97 -15.42 -2.26
N VAL A 71 3.87 -16.70 -1.89
CA VAL A 71 4.61 -17.27 -0.75
C VAL A 71 6.14 -17.18 -0.92
N GLN A 72 6.62 -17.12 -2.16
CA GLN A 72 8.04 -16.95 -2.50
C GLN A 72 8.44 -15.48 -2.72
N GLY A 73 7.52 -14.53 -2.54
CA GLY A 73 7.77 -13.10 -2.54
C GLY A 73 8.59 -12.72 -1.32
N HIS A 74 9.89 -12.99 -1.37
CA HIS A 74 10.84 -12.58 -0.35
C HIS A 74 11.49 -11.28 -0.78
N GLY A 75 11.48 -10.30 0.11
CA GLY A 75 12.09 -9.02 -0.15
C GLY A 75 11.86 -8.07 1.01
N SER A 76 12.56 -6.95 0.96
CA SER A 76 12.26 -5.81 1.83
C SER A 76 11.19 -4.96 1.18
N ALA A 77 10.30 -4.41 1.99
CA ALA A 77 9.26 -3.53 1.53
C ALA A 77 9.25 -2.25 2.37
N LEU A 78 8.91 -1.13 1.74
CA LEU A 78 8.78 0.16 2.39
C LEU A 78 7.30 0.53 2.41
N VAL A 79 6.81 0.95 3.58
CA VAL A 79 5.48 1.55 3.72
C VAL A 79 5.67 3.04 3.96
N GLU A 80 5.04 3.85 3.13
CA GLU A 80 5.00 5.31 3.28
C GLU A 80 3.56 5.73 3.60
N LEU A 81 3.41 6.70 4.52
CA LEU A 81 2.11 7.23 4.91
C LEU A 81 2.07 8.73 4.67
N TYR A 82 1.11 9.16 3.86
CA TYR A 82 0.93 10.56 3.50
C TYR A 82 -0.43 11.05 4.02
N LYS A 83 -0.41 12.21 4.68
CA LYS A 83 -1.63 12.95 4.97
C LYS A 83 -1.83 13.96 3.85
N LEU A 84 -2.94 13.84 3.13
CA LEU A 84 -3.33 14.79 2.09
C LEU A 84 -4.22 15.90 2.69
N GLU A 85 -4.11 17.11 2.16
CA GLU A 85 -4.91 18.29 2.54
C GLU A 85 -5.94 18.66 1.46
#